data_AF-A0A4S2AE60-F1
#
_entry.id   AF-A0A4S2AE60-F1
#
_cell.length_a   1.000
_cell.length_b   1.000
_cell.length_c   1.000
_cell.angle_alpha   90.00
_cell.angle_beta   90.00
_cell.angle_gamma   90.00
#
_symmetry.space_group_name_H-M   'P 1'
#
loop_
_entity.id
_entity.type
_entity.pdbx_description
1 polymer ?
#
loop_
_entity_poly.entity_id
_entity_poly.type
_entity_poly.pdbx_seq_one_letter_code
_entity_poly.pdbx_strand_id
1 'polypeptide(L)'
;MKRTILAPGHELLSYRIHEVTPYINWIYFFHAWGFQPRFAAIANIHGCDSCRALWLTTFPEEERSKASEAMQLFKEANRMLDQLDETISIRCIFRLCRANADGDNLLIEGRTFPLLRQQAPQPDGSPFLCLSDFVRPLSLGTPDIVGLFASTISEEAEETYKSDPYKHLLVQTLNDRLAEAATEKMHEYVRKEAWGYAPDESLSIPDLLVEKYQGIRPAVGYPSLPDQSVNFLLDDLLDMGQTGITLTENGAMHPHSSVCGMMLAHPASRYFAVGKIGEDQLDDYARRRGMPIENMRKFLAGNIESAS
;
A
#
# COMPACT_ATOMS: atom_id res chain seq x y z
N MET A 1 -1.43 16.83 -11.22
CA MET A 1 -2.18 15.59 -11.36
C MET A 1 -2.97 15.67 -12.64
N LYS A 2 -2.78 14.72 -13.55
CA LYS A 2 -3.66 14.54 -14.70
C LYS A 2 -4.69 13.47 -14.35
N ARG A 3 -5.97 13.71 -14.65
CA ARG A 3 -7.10 12.83 -14.35
C ARG A 3 -7.80 12.42 -15.64
N THR A 4 -8.12 11.14 -15.75
CA THR A 4 -8.93 10.57 -16.83
C THR A 4 -10.05 9.74 -16.19
N ILE A 5 -11.30 10.07 -16.51
CA ILE A 5 -12.47 9.32 -16.03
C ILE A 5 -12.72 8.20 -17.04
N LEU A 6 -12.58 6.94 -16.61
CA LEU A 6 -12.86 5.76 -17.43
C LEU A 6 -14.36 5.44 -17.39
N ALA A 7 -14.94 5.51 -16.19
CA ALA A 7 -16.37 5.45 -15.92
C ALA A 7 -16.68 6.18 -14.60
N PRO A 8 -17.95 6.47 -14.25
CA PRO A 8 -18.28 7.04 -12.95
C PRO A 8 -17.71 6.18 -11.80
N GLY A 9 -16.89 6.80 -10.94
CA GLY A 9 -16.20 6.09 -9.86
C GLY A 9 -15.06 5.18 -10.30
N HIS A 10 -14.64 5.19 -11.57
CA HIS A 10 -13.48 4.47 -12.10
C HIS A 10 -12.54 5.44 -12.81
N GLU A 11 -11.38 5.72 -12.21
CA GLU A 11 -10.52 6.82 -12.64
C GLU A 11 -9.06 6.43 -12.69
N LEU A 12 -8.38 6.95 -13.72
CA LEU A 12 -6.94 6.89 -13.88
C LEU A 12 -6.34 8.25 -13.54
N LEU A 13 -5.40 8.25 -12.61
CA LEU A 13 -4.64 9.40 -12.15
C LEU A 13 -3.18 9.25 -12.58
N SER A 14 -2.56 10.36 -12.96
CA SER A 14 -1.14 10.42 -13.25
C SER A 14 -0.49 11.57 -12.50
N TYR A 15 0.60 11.26 -11.82
CA TYR A 15 1.38 12.18 -11.01
C TYR A 15 2.81 12.30 -11.53
N ARG A 16 3.36 13.51 -11.38
CA ARG A 16 4.82 13.73 -11.40
C ARG A 16 5.41 13.41 -10.03
N ILE A 17 6.72 13.15 -9.97
CA ILE A 17 7.41 12.79 -8.73
C ILE A 17 7.23 13.89 -7.67
N HIS A 18 7.46 15.15 -8.02
CA HIS A 18 7.36 16.27 -7.07
C HIS A 18 5.97 16.40 -6.44
N GLU A 19 4.93 15.90 -7.12
CA GLU A 19 3.56 15.92 -6.61
C GLU A 19 3.32 14.89 -5.51
N VAL A 20 4.10 13.81 -5.48
CA VAL A 20 3.96 12.70 -4.52
C VAL A 20 5.10 12.66 -3.51
N THR A 21 6.24 13.29 -3.78
CA THR A 21 7.38 13.38 -2.86
C THR A 21 7.01 13.78 -1.43
N PRO A 22 6.08 14.75 -1.18
CA PRO A 22 5.67 15.08 0.18
C PRO A 22 5.02 13.91 0.94
N TYR A 23 4.44 12.93 0.24
CA TYR A 23 3.77 11.77 0.83
C TYR A 23 4.71 10.58 1.06
N ILE A 24 6.01 10.71 0.76
CA ILE A 24 6.98 9.65 1.00
C ILE A 24 7.15 9.43 2.51
N ASN A 25 6.89 8.20 2.95
CA ASN A 25 7.29 7.75 4.27
C ASN A 25 8.78 7.36 4.29
N TRP A 26 9.63 8.29 4.70
CA TRP A 26 11.07 8.13 4.73
C TRP A 26 11.55 7.09 5.77
N ILE A 27 10.73 6.70 6.75
CA ILE A 27 11.11 5.65 7.73
C ILE A 27 11.42 4.34 6.99
N TYR A 28 10.55 3.95 6.06
CA TYR A 28 10.72 2.72 5.30
C TYR A 28 11.86 2.80 4.28
N PHE A 29 12.10 3.99 3.72
CA PHE A 29 13.29 4.24 2.88
C PHE A 29 14.56 3.95 3.68
N PHE A 30 14.70 4.58 4.85
CA PHE A 30 15.88 4.39 5.70
C PHE A 30 16.02 2.96 6.23
N HIS A 31 14.90 2.29 6.54
CA HIS A 31 14.89 0.89 6.93
C HIS A 31 15.46 -0.03 5.84
N ALA A 32 15.11 0.19 4.57
CA ALA A 32 15.67 -0.57 3.44
C ALA A 32 17.20 -0.42 3.32
N TRP A 33 17.75 0.68 3.82
CA TRP A 33 19.19 0.96 3.87
C TRP A 33 19.85 0.61 5.23
N GLY A 34 19.16 -0.11 6.11
CA GLY A 34 19.73 -0.55 7.40
C GLY A 34 19.86 0.55 8.47
N PHE A 35 19.15 1.67 8.29
CA PHE A 35 19.07 2.72 9.30
C PHE A 35 17.90 2.49 10.25
N GLN A 36 18.10 2.89 11.51
CA GLN A 36 17.01 2.91 12.49
C GLN A 36 16.00 4.03 12.13
N PRO A 37 14.70 3.87 12.46
CA PRO A 37 13.66 4.84 12.11
C PRO A 37 13.96 6.31 12.48
N ARG A 38 14.66 6.54 13.60
CA ARG A 38 15.01 7.90 14.05
C ARG A 38 15.85 8.71 13.06
N PHE A 39 16.62 8.06 12.18
CA PHE A 39 17.41 8.77 11.17
C PHE A 39 16.51 9.42 10.10
N ALA A 40 15.29 8.92 9.89
CA ALA A 40 14.32 9.51 8.98
C ALA A 40 13.83 10.90 9.42
N ALA A 41 14.08 11.31 10.68
CA ALA A 41 13.75 12.65 11.16
C ALA A 41 14.45 13.76 10.35
N ILE A 42 15.52 13.45 9.61
CA ILE A 42 16.14 14.39 8.67
C ILE A 42 15.16 14.90 7.60
N ALA A 43 14.15 14.11 7.23
CA ALA A 43 13.14 14.51 6.27
C ALA A 43 12.18 15.59 6.82
N ASN A 44 12.15 15.78 8.13
CA ASN A 44 11.24 16.71 8.82
C ASN A 44 11.91 18.03 9.21
N ILE A 45 13.21 18.19 8.97
CA ILE A 45 13.92 19.44 9.26
C ILE A 45 13.89 20.37 8.05
N HIS A 46 14.01 21.67 8.31
CA HIS A 46 14.26 22.63 7.25
C HIS A 46 15.63 22.33 6.60
N GLY A 47 15.72 22.37 5.26
CA GLY A 47 16.90 21.93 4.50
C GLY A 47 18.14 22.83 4.56
N CYS A 48 18.23 23.72 5.55
CA CYS A 48 19.34 24.66 5.68
C CYS A 48 20.58 24.03 6.34
N ASP A 49 21.77 24.54 6.05
CA ASP A 49 23.01 23.97 6.60
C ASP A 49 23.07 24.08 8.14
N SER A 50 22.57 25.18 8.71
CA SER A 50 22.46 25.33 10.17
C SER A 50 21.51 24.31 10.79
N CYS A 51 20.40 24.02 10.10
CA CYS A 51 19.38 23.06 10.51
C CYS A 51 19.94 21.63 10.52
N ARG A 52 20.67 21.27 9.45
CA ARG A 52 21.39 19.99 9.32
C ARG A 52 22.46 19.82 10.39
N ALA A 53 23.25 20.87 10.64
CA ALA A 53 24.25 20.86 11.69
C ALA A 53 23.60 20.66 13.07
N LEU A 54 22.50 21.36 13.36
CA LEU A 54 21.76 21.18 14.61
C LEU A 54 21.21 19.75 14.74
N TRP A 55 20.63 19.19 13.68
CA TRP A 55 20.15 17.81 13.69
C TRP A 55 21.27 16.80 13.98
N LEU A 56 22.47 16.97 13.45
CA LEU A 56 23.61 16.11 13.79
C LEU A 56 23.96 16.16 15.28
N THR A 57 23.82 17.33 15.93
CA THR A 57 24.11 17.47 17.37
C THR A 57 23.10 16.77 18.27
N THR A 58 21.92 16.37 17.76
CA THR A 58 20.93 15.61 18.56
C THR A 58 21.33 14.16 18.76
N PHE A 59 22.37 13.68 18.06
CA PHE A 59 22.88 12.33 18.19
C PHE A 59 24.10 12.27 19.13
N PRO A 60 24.23 11.19 19.93
CA PRO A 60 25.46 10.86 20.65
C PRO A 60 26.67 10.84 19.72
N GLU A 61 27.85 11.17 20.25
CA GLU A 61 29.07 11.31 19.45
C GLU A 61 29.40 10.02 18.67
N GLU A 62 29.22 8.84 19.27
CA GLU A 62 29.40 7.54 18.61
C GLU A 62 28.48 7.31 17.39
N GLU A 63 27.36 8.03 17.28
CA GLU A 63 26.38 7.85 16.20
C GLU A 63 26.44 8.96 15.15
N ARG A 64 27.21 10.03 15.37
CA ARG A 64 27.27 11.18 14.46
C ARG A 64 27.78 10.82 13.06
N SER A 65 28.70 9.86 12.95
CA SER A 65 29.15 9.36 11.64
C SER A 65 27.98 8.76 10.86
N LYS A 66 27.21 7.88 11.51
CA LYS A 66 26.03 7.25 10.91
C LYS A 66 24.94 8.27 10.59
N ALA A 67 24.74 9.29 11.44
CA ALA A 67 23.82 10.39 11.15
C ALA A 67 24.25 11.17 9.90
N SER A 68 25.55 11.43 9.74
CA SER A 68 26.09 12.10 8.55
C SER A 68 25.88 11.27 7.27
N GLU A 69 26.05 9.95 7.33
CA GLU A 69 25.74 9.04 6.23
C GLU A 69 24.26 9.08 5.86
N ALA A 70 23.36 9.04 6.85
CA ALA A 70 21.92 9.14 6.62
C ALA A 70 21.54 10.46 5.94
N MET A 71 22.14 11.57 6.37
CA MET A 71 21.94 12.88 5.76
C MET A 71 22.43 12.93 4.31
N GLN A 72 23.59 12.32 4.03
CA GLN A 72 24.13 12.26 2.66
C GLN A 72 23.23 11.40 1.76
N LEU A 73 22.78 10.24 2.25
CA LEU A 73 21.85 9.36 1.54
C LEU A 73 20.54 10.10 1.22
N PHE A 74 19.96 10.83 2.19
CA PHE A 74 18.76 11.64 1.96
C PHE A 74 18.99 12.73 0.90
N LYS A 75 20.14 13.41 0.94
CA LYS A 75 20.48 14.44 -0.05
C LYS A 75 20.59 13.84 -1.46
N GLU A 76 21.21 12.68 -1.58
CA GLU A 76 21.34 11.98 -2.85
C GLU A 76 20.00 11.46 -3.37
N ALA A 77 19.16 10.94 -2.48
CA ALA A 77 17.80 10.51 -2.78
C ALA A 77 16.96 11.67 -3.35
N ASN A 78 16.96 12.83 -2.69
CA ASN A 78 16.22 14.00 -3.19
C ASN A 78 16.76 14.50 -4.54
N ARG A 79 18.09 14.55 -4.71
CA ARG A 79 18.67 14.91 -6.01
C ARG A 79 18.24 13.94 -7.12
N MET A 80 18.15 12.65 -6.81
CA MET A 80 17.69 11.65 -7.77
C MET A 80 16.20 11.83 -8.08
N LEU A 81 15.36 12.09 -7.09
CA LEU A 81 13.93 12.41 -7.30
C LEU A 81 13.78 13.61 -8.25
N ASP A 82 14.54 14.69 -8.03
CA ASP A 82 14.52 15.89 -8.89
C ASP A 82 14.93 15.57 -10.33
N GLN A 83 15.97 14.74 -10.51
CA GLN A 83 16.45 14.33 -11.84
C GLN A 83 15.44 13.47 -12.61
N LEU A 84 14.69 12.65 -11.87
CA LEU A 84 13.73 11.71 -12.43
C LEU A 84 12.35 12.33 -12.66
N ASP A 85 12.05 13.48 -12.05
CA ASP A 85 10.73 14.12 -12.13
C ASP A 85 10.33 14.43 -13.57
N GLU A 86 11.30 14.69 -14.45
CA GLU A 86 11.01 14.99 -15.85
C GLU A 86 10.60 13.76 -16.67
N THR A 87 11.15 12.59 -16.35
CA THR A 87 11.09 11.37 -17.17
C THR A 87 10.13 10.33 -16.63
N ILE A 88 9.99 10.24 -15.31
CA ILE A 88 9.18 9.22 -14.66
C ILE A 88 7.81 9.80 -14.29
N SER A 89 6.79 8.97 -14.43
CA SER A 89 5.44 9.27 -13.96
C SER A 89 4.94 8.12 -13.10
N ILE A 90 4.11 8.45 -12.11
CA ILE A 90 3.39 7.46 -11.32
C ILE A 90 1.95 7.43 -11.83
N ARG A 91 1.42 6.23 -12.08
CA ARG A 91 0.03 6.03 -12.48
C ARG A 91 -0.72 5.30 -11.39
N CYS A 92 -1.90 5.81 -11.07
CA CYS A 92 -2.80 5.16 -10.13
C CYS A 92 -4.15 4.96 -10.79
N ILE A 93 -4.80 3.84 -10.51
CA ILE A 93 -6.17 3.57 -10.90
C ILE A 93 -6.95 3.22 -9.64
N PHE A 94 -8.16 3.73 -9.53
CA PHE A 94 -9.07 3.31 -8.47
C PHE A 94 -10.49 3.16 -9.00
N ARG A 95 -11.25 2.32 -8.29
CA ARG A 95 -12.65 2.09 -8.58
C ARG A 95 -13.48 2.01 -7.31
N LEU A 96 -14.61 2.73 -7.25
CA LEU A 96 -15.59 2.63 -6.18
C LEU A 96 -16.72 1.70 -6.62
N CYS A 97 -16.81 0.55 -5.97
CA CYS A 97 -17.70 -0.53 -6.36
C CYS A 97 -18.82 -0.71 -5.32
N ARG A 98 -20.04 -1.00 -5.78
CA ARG A 98 -21.09 -1.47 -4.87
C ARG A 98 -20.68 -2.82 -4.30
N ALA A 99 -20.76 -2.98 -2.99
CA ALA A 99 -20.34 -4.18 -2.32
C ALA A 99 -21.21 -4.54 -1.11
N ASN A 100 -21.22 -5.81 -0.73
CA ASN A 100 -21.78 -6.28 0.54
C ASN A 100 -20.89 -7.38 1.13
N ALA A 101 -20.89 -7.52 2.44
CA ALA A 101 -20.28 -8.68 3.09
C ALA A 101 -21.23 -9.90 3.03
N ASP A 102 -20.67 -11.08 2.76
CA ASP A 102 -21.35 -12.38 2.85
C ASP A 102 -20.42 -13.39 3.54
N GLY A 103 -20.54 -13.47 4.87
CA GLY A 103 -19.56 -14.14 5.73
C GLY A 103 -18.17 -13.52 5.61
N ASP A 104 -17.17 -14.35 5.33
CA ASP A 104 -15.77 -13.94 5.14
C ASP A 104 -15.48 -13.56 3.68
N ASN A 105 -16.49 -13.11 2.94
CA ASN A 105 -16.36 -12.61 1.57
C ASN A 105 -16.86 -11.18 1.46
N LEU A 106 -16.37 -10.47 0.44
CA LEU A 106 -17.03 -9.32 -0.14
C LEU A 106 -17.65 -9.72 -1.48
N LEU A 107 -18.90 -9.36 -1.70
CA LEU A 107 -19.56 -9.45 -3.00
C LEU A 107 -19.45 -8.10 -3.68
N ILE A 108 -18.45 -7.93 -4.54
CA ILE A 108 -18.14 -6.67 -5.21
C ILE A 108 -18.76 -6.73 -6.61
N GLU A 109 -19.85 -5.98 -6.82
CA GLU A 109 -20.64 -6.01 -8.07
C GLU A 109 -21.01 -7.43 -8.56
N GLY A 110 -21.26 -8.35 -7.60
CA GLY A 110 -21.61 -9.74 -7.89
C GLY A 110 -20.41 -10.67 -8.08
N ARG A 111 -19.17 -10.17 -8.04
CA ARG A 111 -17.96 -10.99 -7.94
C ARG A 111 -17.65 -11.30 -6.48
N THR A 112 -17.38 -12.56 -6.17
CA THR A 112 -16.93 -12.97 -4.84
C THR A 112 -15.45 -12.65 -4.66
N PHE A 113 -15.13 -11.90 -3.62
CA PHE A 113 -13.78 -11.60 -3.15
C PHE A 113 -13.59 -12.23 -1.77
N PRO A 114 -13.00 -13.44 -1.71
CA PRO A 114 -12.77 -14.15 -0.45
C PRO A 114 -11.72 -13.46 0.42
N LEU A 115 -11.95 -13.46 1.73
CA LEU A 115 -11.05 -12.95 2.75
C LEU A 115 -10.77 -14.01 3.82
N LEU A 116 -9.72 -13.76 4.61
CA LEU A 116 -9.30 -14.57 5.75
C LEU A 116 -9.71 -13.91 7.05
N ARG A 117 -9.87 -14.73 8.10
CA ARG A 117 -10.26 -14.31 9.44
C ARG A 117 -9.20 -14.76 10.45
N GLN A 118 -8.91 -13.92 11.43
CA GLN A 118 -8.05 -14.30 12.56
C GLN A 118 -8.58 -15.57 13.25
N GLN A 119 -7.70 -16.48 13.65
CA GLN A 119 -8.06 -17.65 14.47
C GLN A 119 -7.31 -17.69 15.81
N ALA A 120 -6.28 -16.86 16.00
CA ALA A 120 -5.57 -16.73 17.26
C ALA A 120 -6.29 -15.77 18.23
N PRO A 121 -6.62 -16.20 19.47
CA PRO A 121 -7.32 -15.35 20.42
C PRO A 121 -6.46 -14.15 20.83
N GLN A 122 -7.09 -12.98 20.94
CA GLN A 122 -6.41 -11.78 21.40
C GLN A 122 -6.33 -11.77 22.94
N PRO A 123 -5.22 -11.32 23.55
CA PRO A 123 -5.06 -11.31 25.01
C PRO A 123 -6.12 -10.50 25.76
N ASP A 124 -6.68 -9.48 25.11
CA ASP A 124 -7.71 -8.58 25.63
C ASP A 124 -9.15 -9.09 25.40
N GLY A 125 -9.31 -10.27 24.78
CA GLY A 125 -10.62 -10.83 24.43
C GLY A 125 -11.29 -10.14 23.22
N SER A 126 -10.55 -9.34 22.46
CA SER A 126 -11.03 -8.72 21.23
C SER A 126 -11.53 -9.78 20.22
N PRO A 127 -12.51 -9.42 19.37
CA PRO A 127 -13.05 -10.34 18.37
C PRO A 127 -12.00 -10.72 17.32
N PHE A 128 -12.21 -11.87 16.68
CA PHE A 128 -11.44 -12.33 15.53
C PHE A 128 -11.83 -11.56 14.28
N LEU A 129 -10.94 -10.71 13.78
CA LEU A 129 -11.25 -9.79 12.69
C LEU A 129 -11.13 -10.45 11.31
N CYS A 130 -12.05 -10.07 10.42
CA CYS A 130 -11.96 -10.21 8.97
C CYS A 130 -12.21 -8.83 8.32
N LEU A 131 -11.62 -8.57 7.15
CA LEU A 131 -11.86 -7.31 6.44
C LEU A 131 -13.33 -7.14 6.03
N SER A 132 -14.08 -8.23 5.86
CA SER A 132 -15.51 -8.19 5.53
C SER A 132 -16.37 -7.61 6.66
N ASP A 133 -15.89 -7.65 7.90
CA ASP A 133 -16.61 -7.12 9.07
C ASP A 133 -16.84 -5.59 8.99
N PHE A 134 -16.08 -4.91 8.14
CA PHE A 134 -16.16 -3.46 7.93
C PHE A 134 -17.02 -3.05 6.73
N VAL A 135 -17.73 -3.99 6.11
CA VAL A 135 -18.62 -3.75 4.98
C VAL A 135 -20.02 -4.21 5.32
N ARG A 136 -21.04 -3.44 4.96
CA ARG A 136 -22.44 -3.76 5.28
C ARG A 136 -22.82 -5.18 4.81
N PRO A 137 -23.39 -6.02 5.68
CA PRO A 137 -23.77 -7.38 5.31
C PRO A 137 -24.94 -7.41 4.31
N LEU A 138 -24.89 -8.38 3.40
CA LEU A 138 -25.87 -8.59 2.33
C LEU A 138 -27.31 -8.73 2.88
N SER A 139 -27.45 -9.35 4.05
CA SER A 139 -28.73 -9.58 4.73
C SER A 139 -29.51 -8.30 5.04
N LEU A 140 -28.86 -7.13 5.06
CA LEU A 140 -29.52 -5.83 5.26
C LEU A 140 -30.13 -5.25 3.98
N GLY A 141 -29.97 -5.91 2.83
CA GLY A 141 -30.61 -5.55 1.55
C GLY A 141 -30.19 -4.20 0.95
N THR A 142 -29.25 -3.50 1.59
CA THR A 142 -28.70 -2.23 1.12
C THR A 142 -27.23 -2.43 0.79
N PRO A 143 -26.72 -1.98 -0.37
CA PRO A 143 -25.31 -2.07 -0.67
C PRO A 143 -24.49 -1.07 0.13
N ASP A 144 -23.26 -1.45 0.41
CA ASP A 144 -22.17 -0.55 0.78
C ASP A 144 -21.32 -0.19 -0.45
N ILE A 145 -20.21 0.52 -0.20
CA ILE A 145 -19.17 0.78 -1.19
C ILE A 145 -17.83 0.21 -0.68
N VAL A 146 -17.07 -0.41 -1.59
CA VAL A 146 -15.66 -0.77 -1.39
C VAL A 146 -14.87 -0.11 -2.51
N GLY A 147 -13.77 0.56 -2.14
CA GLY A 147 -12.81 1.04 -3.13
C GLY A 147 -11.82 -0.05 -3.48
N LEU A 148 -11.38 -0.11 -4.74
CA LEU A 148 -10.27 -0.92 -5.21
C LEU A 148 -9.22 0.01 -5.78
N PHE A 149 -7.95 -0.34 -5.70
CA PHE A 149 -6.89 0.49 -6.29
C PHE A 149 -5.67 -0.28 -6.76
N ALA A 150 -4.93 0.34 -7.68
CA ALA A 150 -3.55 0.01 -7.98
C ALA A 150 -2.73 1.28 -8.26
N SER A 151 -1.43 1.24 -7.99
CA SER A 151 -0.46 2.31 -8.19
C SER A 151 0.84 1.71 -8.71
N THR A 152 1.47 2.33 -9.70
CA THR A 152 2.73 1.84 -10.26
C THR A 152 3.60 2.98 -10.77
N ILE A 153 4.91 2.78 -10.67
CA ILE A 153 5.89 3.61 -11.39
C ILE A 153 5.86 3.27 -12.89
N SER A 154 6.27 4.18 -13.76
CA SER A 154 6.42 3.83 -15.18
C SER A 154 7.57 2.83 -15.39
N GLU A 155 7.41 1.89 -16.33
CA GLU A 155 8.36 0.78 -16.57
C GLU A 155 9.80 1.25 -16.81
N GLU A 156 9.98 2.42 -17.44
CA GLU A 156 11.30 3.00 -17.70
C GLU A 156 12.10 3.29 -16.41
N ALA A 157 11.40 3.45 -15.27
CA ALA A 157 12.02 3.65 -13.97
C ALA A 157 12.79 2.42 -13.47
N GLU A 158 12.40 1.21 -13.86
CA GLU A 158 13.06 -0.04 -13.43
C GLU A 158 14.37 -0.27 -14.19
N GLU A 159 14.46 0.25 -15.40
CA GLU A 159 15.65 0.14 -16.26
C GLU A 159 16.72 1.19 -15.91
N THR A 160 16.41 2.12 -15.02
CA THR A 160 17.26 3.26 -14.70
C THR A 160 18.48 2.86 -13.85
N TYR A 161 19.66 3.36 -14.24
CA TYR A 161 20.96 3.15 -13.59
C TYR A 161 21.45 1.69 -13.45
N LYS A 162 20.98 0.72 -14.26
CA LYS A 162 21.42 -0.69 -14.18
C LYS A 162 22.93 -0.94 -14.20
N SER A 163 23.72 -0.03 -14.76
CA SER A 163 25.19 -0.13 -14.80
C SER A 163 25.90 0.36 -13.52
N ASP A 164 25.19 0.98 -12.57
CA ASP A 164 25.71 1.54 -11.32
C ASP A 164 24.94 0.92 -10.14
N PRO A 165 25.47 -0.13 -9.48
CA PRO A 165 24.73 -0.89 -8.48
C PRO A 165 24.17 -0.05 -7.33
N TYR A 166 24.91 0.97 -6.90
CA TYR A 166 24.47 1.87 -5.83
C TYR A 166 23.28 2.72 -6.28
N LYS A 167 23.39 3.37 -7.44
CA LYS A 167 22.29 4.19 -7.98
C LYS A 167 21.08 3.35 -8.36
N HIS A 168 21.30 2.12 -8.83
CA HIS A 168 20.22 1.20 -9.15
C HIS A 168 19.43 0.82 -7.88
N LEU A 169 20.11 0.47 -6.79
CA LEU A 169 19.45 0.20 -5.52
C LEU A 169 18.72 1.45 -4.98
N LEU A 170 19.33 2.63 -5.13
CA LEU A 170 18.72 3.89 -4.73
C LEU A 170 17.44 4.20 -5.51
N VAL A 171 17.45 4.06 -6.83
CA VAL A 171 16.25 4.29 -7.65
C VAL A 171 15.18 3.24 -7.39
N GLN A 172 15.53 1.96 -7.21
CA GLN A 172 14.56 0.92 -6.83
C GLN A 172 13.88 1.24 -5.50
N THR A 173 14.66 1.60 -4.49
CA THR A 173 14.10 1.99 -3.18
C THR A 173 13.17 3.20 -3.32
N LEU A 174 13.56 4.20 -4.11
CA LEU A 174 12.75 5.38 -4.36
C LEU A 174 11.46 5.07 -5.13
N ASN A 175 11.52 4.21 -6.15
CA ASN A 175 10.35 3.79 -6.92
C ASN A 175 9.31 3.11 -6.03
N ASP A 176 9.73 2.24 -5.11
CA ASP A 176 8.82 1.62 -4.13
C ASP A 176 8.17 2.67 -3.23
N ARG A 177 8.97 3.64 -2.75
CA ARG A 177 8.44 4.75 -1.93
C ARG A 177 7.46 5.62 -2.72
N LEU A 178 7.73 5.87 -4.01
CA LEU A 178 6.88 6.68 -4.88
C LEU A 178 5.54 6.00 -5.17
N ALA A 179 5.53 4.68 -5.40
CA ALA A 179 4.31 3.91 -5.60
C ALA A 179 3.38 3.96 -4.36
N GLU A 180 3.96 3.82 -3.16
CA GLU A 180 3.23 3.97 -1.89
C GLU A 180 2.78 5.42 -1.64
N ALA A 181 3.65 6.41 -1.87
CA ALA A 181 3.33 7.82 -1.69
C ALA A 181 2.18 8.27 -2.61
N ALA A 182 2.19 7.82 -3.87
CA ALA A 182 1.11 8.07 -4.81
C ALA A 182 -0.19 7.38 -4.39
N THR A 183 -0.10 6.20 -3.77
CA THR A 183 -1.26 5.51 -3.19
C THR A 183 -1.85 6.32 -2.03
N GLU A 184 -1.03 6.88 -1.14
CA GLU A 184 -1.50 7.74 -0.04
C GLU A 184 -2.18 9.00 -0.58
N LYS A 185 -1.57 9.67 -1.55
CA LYS A 185 -2.12 10.87 -2.19
C LYS A 185 -3.45 10.59 -2.90
N MET A 186 -3.52 9.50 -3.67
CA MET A 186 -4.76 9.05 -4.29
C MET A 186 -5.81 8.73 -3.23
N HIS A 187 -5.44 8.06 -2.14
CA HIS A 187 -6.38 7.73 -1.07
C HIS A 187 -6.94 9.01 -0.43
N GLU A 188 -6.12 10.01 -0.14
CA GLU A 188 -6.59 11.33 0.34
C GLU A 188 -7.64 11.93 -0.63
N TYR A 189 -7.35 11.94 -1.93
CA TYR A 189 -8.29 12.40 -2.95
C TYR A 189 -9.60 11.57 -2.95
N VAL A 190 -9.51 10.25 -2.78
CA VAL A 190 -10.69 9.39 -2.69
C VAL A 190 -11.53 9.73 -1.46
N ARG A 191 -10.92 9.91 -0.29
CA ARG A 191 -11.66 10.24 0.95
C ARG A 191 -12.41 11.56 0.86
N LYS A 192 -11.75 12.58 0.31
CA LYS A 192 -12.23 13.97 0.29
C LYS A 192 -13.17 14.27 -0.86
N GLU A 193 -12.87 13.74 -2.04
CA GLU A 193 -13.50 14.17 -3.29
C GLU A 193 -14.25 13.01 -3.97
N ALA A 194 -13.57 11.90 -4.29
CA ALA A 194 -14.16 10.89 -5.18
C ALA A 194 -15.22 10.02 -4.48
N TRP A 195 -14.92 9.54 -3.26
CA TRP A 195 -15.88 8.89 -2.38
C TRP A 195 -16.56 9.92 -1.46
N GLY A 196 -15.80 10.92 -1.01
CA GLY A 196 -16.35 12.11 -0.35
C GLY A 196 -16.95 11.84 1.03
N TYR A 197 -16.48 10.81 1.75
CA TYR A 197 -16.93 10.55 3.12
C TYR A 197 -16.22 11.42 4.17
N ALA A 198 -15.16 12.12 3.78
CA ALA A 198 -14.42 13.05 4.64
C ALA A 198 -14.08 14.37 3.90
N PRO A 199 -15.07 15.13 3.42
CA PRO A 199 -14.83 16.33 2.60
C PRO A 199 -14.11 17.45 3.36
N ASP A 200 -14.31 17.53 4.68
CA ASP A 200 -13.71 18.55 5.56
C ASP A 200 -12.35 18.12 6.14
N GLU A 201 -11.76 17.00 5.67
CA GLU A 201 -10.46 16.52 6.14
C GLU A 201 -9.33 17.52 5.83
N SER A 202 -8.64 17.96 6.88
CA SER A 202 -7.51 18.90 6.80
C SER A 202 -6.33 18.41 7.63
N LEU A 203 -5.76 17.26 7.24
CA LEU A 203 -4.62 16.64 7.91
C LEU A 203 -3.28 17.14 7.34
N SER A 204 -2.28 17.23 8.21
CA SER A 204 -0.90 17.47 7.78
C SER A 204 -0.28 16.19 7.20
N ILE A 205 0.79 16.30 6.41
CA ILE A 205 1.54 15.12 5.93
C ILE A 205 1.94 14.18 7.09
N PRO A 206 2.53 14.66 8.22
CA PRO A 206 2.80 13.80 9.36
C PRO A 206 1.58 13.06 9.90
N ASP A 207 0.41 13.73 9.94
CA ASP A 207 -0.83 13.11 10.40
C ASP A 207 -1.34 12.03 9.44
N LEU A 208 -1.21 12.25 8.12
CA LEU A 208 -1.51 11.26 7.10
C LEU A 208 -0.61 10.02 7.23
N LEU A 209 0.70 10.22 7.42
CA LEU A 209 1.68 9.13 7.53
C LEU A 209 1.51 8.27 8.80
N VAL A 210 0.82 8.79 9.81
CA VAL A 210 0.41 8.02 11.00
C VAL A 210 -1.09 7.67 11.00
N GLU A 211 -1.72 7.74 9.82
CA GLU A 211 -3.05 7.20 9.55
C GLU A 211 -4.17 7.84 10.40
N LYS A 212 -4.08 9.14 10.71
CA LYS A 212 -5.11 9.87 11.50
C LYS A 212 -6.42 10.15 10.74
N TYR A 213 -6.56 9.67 9.51
CA TYR A 213 -7.78 9.77 8.73
C TYR A 213 -8.76 8.63 9.06
N GLN A 214 -10.02 8.80 8.67
CA GLN A 214 -11.01 7.73 8.72
C GLN A 214 -10.77 6.70 7.59
N GLY A 215 -10.93 5.41 7.89
CA GLY A 215 -10.85 4.33 6.91
C GLY A 215 -9.44 3.76 6.74
N ILE A 216 -9.34 2.67 5.99
CA ILE A 216 -8.07 1.96 5.71
C ILE A 216 -7.95 1.57 4.24
N ARG A 217 -6.72 1.31 3.79
CA ARG A 217 -6.42 0.81 2.44
C ARG A 217 -5.55 -0.46 2.44
N PRO A 218 -6.05 -1.61 2.93
CA PRO A 218 -5.26 -2.84 2.99
C PRO A 218 -4.79 -3.25 1.58
N ALA A 219 -3.47 -3.44 1.47
CA ALA A 219 -2.79 -3.83 0.24
C ALA A 219 -2.45 -5.32 0.25
N VAL A 220 -2.36 -5.92 -0.93
CA VAL A 220 -2.03 -7.34 -1.08
C VAL A 220 -0.61 -7.63 -0.57
N GLY A 221 -0.44 -8.75 0.12
CA GLY A 221 0.82 -9.19 0.73
C GLY A 221 1.06 -8.61 2.14
N TYR A 222 0.26 -7.62 2.57
CA TYR A 222 0.34 -7.09 3.93
C TYR A 222 -0.41 -7.99 4.92
N PRO A 223 -0.14 -7.87 6.24
CA PRO A 223 -0.69 -8.79 7.24
C PRO A 223 -2.23 -8.93 7.26
N SER A 224 -2.97 -7.90 6.83
CA SER A 224 -4.44 -7.91 6.74
C SER A 224 -4.98 -8.56 5.45
N LEU A 225 -4.16 -8.64 4.40
CA LEU A 225 -4.52 -9.22 3.09
C LEU A 225 -3.31 -9.98 2.52
N PRO A 226 -2.88 -11.09 3.17
CA PRO A 226 -1.57 -11.71 2.92
C PRO A 226 -1.49 -12.50 1.61
N ASP A 227 -2.63 -12.89 1.03
CA ASP A 227 -2.66 -13.76 -0.15
C ASP A 227 -2.33 -13.00 -1.45
N GLN A 228 -1.13 -13.24 -1.98
CA GLN A 228 -0.67 -12.58 -3.20
C GLN A 228 -1.49 -12.94 -4.45
N SER A 229 -2.15 -14.10 -4.48
CA SER A 229 -2.98 -14.49 -5.62
C SER A 229 -4.23 -13.62 -5.80
N VAL A 230 -4.56 -12.80 -4.80
CA VAL A 230 -5.64 -11.79 -4.87
C VAL A 230 -5.36 -10.75 -5.96
N ASN A 231 -4.10 -10.56 -6.38
CA ASN A 231 -3.74 -9.69 -7.50
C ASN A 231 -4.53 -10.01 -8.77
N PHE A 232 -4.78 -11.30 -9.07
CA PHE A 232 -5.58 -11.69 -10.24
C PHE A 232 -7.04 -11.23 -10.15
N LEU A 233 -7.63 -11.25 -8.95
CA LEU A 233 -9.00 -10.77 -8.73
C LEU A 233 -9.06 -9.25 -8.85
N LEU A 234 -8.07 -8.55 -8.31
CA LEU A 234 -7.98 -7.10 -8.44
C LEU A 234 -7.78 -6.68 -9.90
N ASP A 235 -7.00 -7.43 -10.68
CA ASP A 235 -6.83 -7.17 -12.11
C ASP A 235 -8.15 -7.29 -12.90
N ASP A 236 -8.93 -8.35 -12.69
CA ASP A 236 -10.25 -8.52 -13.32
C ASP A 236 -11.22 -7.37 -12.97
N LEU A 237 -11.16 -6.88 -11.74
CA LEU A 237 -12.09 -5.86 -11.23
C LEU A 237 -11.68 -4.42 -11.60
N LEU A 238 -10.38 -4.14 -11.66
CA LEU A 238 -9.81 -2.81 -11.91
C LEU A 238 -9.38 -2.57 -13.35
N ASP A 239 -9.10 -3.62 -14.13
CA ASP A 239 -8.36 -3.52 -15.39
C ASP A 239 -7.01 -2.80 -15.18
N MET A 240 -6.13 -3.40 -14.37
CA MET A 240 -4.85 -2.75 -13.99
C MET A 240 -3.94 -2.52 -15.20
N GLY A 241 -4.16 -3.22 -16.31
CA GLY A 241 -3.49 -2.96 -17.59
C GLY A 241 -3.60 -1.51 -18.06
N GLN A 242 -4.63 -0.76 -17.65
CA GLN A 242 -4.78 0.67 -17.94
C GLN A 242 -3.65 1.54 -17.34
N THR A 243 -3.00 1.09 -16.27
CA THR A 243 -1.82 1.77 -15.71
C THR A 243 -0.52 1.30 -16.38
N GLY A 244 -0.53 0.15 -17.05
CA GLY A 244 0.65 -0.57 -17.54
C GLY A 244 1.10 -1.70 -16.63
N ILE A 245 0.38 -1.98 -15.53
CA ILE A 245 0.66 -3.15 -14.69
C ILE A 245 0.33 -4.42 -15.48
N THR A 246 1.21 -5.40 -15.38
CA THR A 246 0.99 -6.77 -15.85
C THR A 246 1.23 -7.75 -14.70
N LEU A 247 0.60 -8.91 -14.77
CA LEU A 247 0.78 -9.98 -13.79
C LEU A 247 1.59 -11.13 -14.39
N THR A 248 2.57 -11.60 -13.62
CA THR A 248 3.24 -12.88 -13.89
C THR A 248 2.28 -14.04 -13.67
N GLU A 249 2.67 -15.25 -14.10
CA GLU A 249 1.91 -16.48 -13.86
C GLU A 249 1.63 -16.78 -12.38
N ASN A 250 2.44 -16.24 -11.47
CA ASN A 250 2.31 -16.40 -10.02
C ASN A 250 1.63 -15.19 -9.36
N GLY A 251 1.16 -14.22 -10.12
CA GLY A 251 0.44 -13.05 -9.61
C GLY A 251 1.33 -11.93 -9.08
N ALA A 252 2.65 -12.02 -9.22
CA ALA A 252 3.53 -10.87 -8.97
C ALA A 252 3.29 -9.78 -10.03
N MET A 253 3.23 -8.52 -9.60
CA MET A 253 3.04 -7.36 -10.47
C MET A 253 4.36 -6.95 -11.13
N HIS A 254 4.27 -6.51 -12.39
CA HIS A 254 5.32 -5.81 -13.12
C HIS A 254 4.74 -4.49 -13.66
N PRO A 255 5.39 -3.32 -13.42
CA PRO A 255 6.64 -3.10 -12.68
C PRO A 255 6.61 -3.62 -11.23
N HIS A 256 7.75 -4.03 -10.69
CA HIS A 256 7.93 -4.47 -9.30
C HIS A 256 7.48 -3.40 -8.31
N SER A 257 7.80 -2.13 -8.57
CA SER A 257 7.35 -0.99 -7.77
C SER A 257 5.88 -0.67 -8.07
N SER A 258 5.00 -1.61 -7.72
CA SER A 258 3.55 -1.53 -7.83
C SER A 258 2.88 -1.94 -6.52
N VAL A 259 1.74 -1.32 -6.22
CA VAL A 259 0.92 -1.60 -5.04
C VAL A 259 -0.53 -1.72 -5.49
N CYS A 260 -1.27 -2.71 -5.02
CA CYS A 260 -2.72 -2.80 -5.22
C CYS A 260 -3.43 -3.32 -3.97
N GLY A 261 -4.73 -3.06 -3.88
CA GLY A 261 -5.53 -3.43 -2.73
C GLY A 261 -6.96 -2.90 -2.78
N MET A 262 -7.54 -2.74 -1.59
CA MET A 262 -8.89 -2.19 -1.41
C MET A 262 -8.90 -1.02 -0.42
N MET A 263 -9.97 -0.25 -0.40
CA MET A 263 -10.23 0.85 0.51
C MET A 263 -11.56 0.61 1.24
N LEU A 264 -11.54 0.74 2.55
CA LEU A 264 -12.71 0.57 3.43
C LEU A 264 -12.94 1.88 4.19
N ALA A 265 -14.14 2.44 4.09
CA ALA A 265 -14.48 3.74 4.66
C ALA A 265 -15.02 3.67 6.10
N HIS A 266 -15.34 2.48 6.60
CA HIS A 266 -15.98 2.32 7.91
C HIS A 266 -15.11 2.93 9.02
N PRO A 267 -15.67 3.76 9.92
CA PRO A 267 -14.87 4.51 10.91
C PRO A 267 -14.17 3.63 11.95
N ALA A 268 -14.66 2.40 12.17
CA ALA A 268 -14.02 1.42 13.06
C ALA A 268 -13.05 0.46 12.34
N SER A 269 -12.87 0.61 11.02
CA SER A 269 -11.89 -0.18 10.27
C SER A 269 -10.48 0.17 10.73
N ARG A 270 -9.63 -0.84 10.79
CA ARG A 270 -8.27 -0.75 11.31
C ARG A 270 -7.42 -1.87 10.74
N TYR A 271 -6.12 -1.62 10.59
CA TYR A 271 -5.18 -2.66 10.20
C TYR A 271 -5.06 -3.71 11.30
N PHE A 272 -4.95 -4.97 10.90
CA PHE A 272 -4.70 -6.10 11.77
C PHE A 272 -3.88 -7.15 11.01
N ALA A 273 -3.22 -8.04 11.74
CA ALA A 273 -2.61 -9.22 11.14
C ALA A 273 -3.59 -10.39 11.22
N VAL A 274 -3.89 -11.03 10.09
CA VAL A 274 -4.67 -12.29 10.06
C VAL A 274 -3.99 -13.34 10.94
N GLY A 275 -2.66 -13.39 10.92
CA GLY A 275 -1.88 -14.33 11.72
C GLY A 275 -1.91 -15.73 11.12
N LYS A 276 -1.84 -16.74 12.00
CA LYS A 276 -1.90 -18.14 11.61
C LYS A 276 -3.35 -18.60 11.43
N ILE A 277 -3.58 -19.43 10.42
CA ILE A 277 -4.86 -20.06 10.11
C ILE A 277 -4.72 -21.58 10.14
N GLY A 278 -5.79 -22.25 10.55
CA GLY A 278 -5.95 -23.69 10.55
C GLY A 278 -6.28 -24.25 9.16
N GLU A 279 -6.17 -25.57 9.05
CA GLU A 279 -6.46 -26.32 7.82
C GLU A 279 -7.94 -26.20 7.39
N ASP A 280 -8.85 -26.01 8.34
CA ASP A 280 -10.28 -25.82 8.09
C ASP A 280 -10.56 -24.52 7.30
N GLN A 281 -9.95 -23.41 7.72
CA GLN A 281 -10.06 -22.14 7.03
C GLN A 281 -9.32 -22.17 5.69
N LEU A 282 -8.17 -22.85 5.60
CA LEU A 282 -7.45 -23.01 4.35
C LEU A 282 -8.28 -23.75 3.30
N ASP A 283 -8.91 -24.87 3.66
CA ASP A 283 -9.80 -25.61 2.76
C ASP A 283 -11.00 -24.77 2.32
N ASP A 284 -11.66 -24.11 3.27
CA ASP A 284 -12.80 -23.24 2.97
C ASP A 284 -12.42 -22.08 2.05
N TYR A 285 -11.31 -21.41 2.34
CA TYR A 285 -10.80 -20.30 1.54
C TYR A 285 -10.42 -20.77 0.13
N ALA A 286 -9.79 -21.94 -0.02
CA ALA A 286 -9.47 -22.53 -1.32
C ALA A 286 -10.73 -22.80 -2.15
N ARG A 287 -11.78 -23.36 -1.53
CA ARG A 287 -13.09 -23.57 -2.18
C ARG A 287 -13.71 -22.24 -2.61
N ARG A 288 -13.72 -21.22 -1.75
CA ARG A 288 -14.25 -19.88 -2.08
C ARG A 288 -13.46 -19.17 -3.17
N ARG A 289 -12.14 -19.37 -3.23
CA ARG A 289 -11.26 -18.86 -4.30
C ARG A 289 -11.36 -19.63 -5.61
N GLY A 290 -11.96 -20.82 -5.61
CA GLY A 290 -12.00 -21.71 -6.76
C GLY A 290 -10.61 -22.20 -7.18
N MET A 291 -9.69 -22.31 -6.22
CA MET A 291 -8.31 -22.74 -6.47
C MET A 291 -8.00 -24.05 -5.72
N PRO A 292 -7.13 -24.92 -6.27
CA PRO A 292 -6.66 -26.09 -5.55
C PRO A 292 -6.01 -25.70 -4.21
N ILE A 293 -6.31 -26.44 -3.15
CA ILE A 293 -5.77 -26.18 -1.80
C ILE A 293 -4.23 -26.13 -1.79
N GLU A 294 -3.56 -26.95 -2.61
CA GLU A 294 -2.10 -26.95 -2.74
C GLU A 294 -1.54 -25.62 -3.28
N ASN A 295 -2.29 -24.93 -4.15
CA ASN A 295 -1.88 -23.62 -4.62
C ASN A 295 -2.06 -22.57 -3.51
N MET A 296 -3.18 -22.61 -2.79
CA MET A 296 -3.42 -21.72 -1.64
C MET A 296 -2.38 -21.93 -0.54
N ARG A 297 -1.95 -23.18 -0.30
CA ARG A 297 -0.89 -23.50 0.64
C ARG A 297 0.43 -22.81 0.31
N LYS A 298 0.75 -22.67 -0.98
CA LYS A 298 1.96 -21.93 -1.43
C LYS A 298 1.83 -20.43 -1.17
N PHE A 299 0.70 -19.82 -1.54
CA PHE A 299 0.48 -18.39 -1.33
C PHE A 299 0.39 -18.02 0.15
N LEU A 300 -0.17 -18.90 0.98
CA LEU A 300 -0.38 -18.69 2.41
C LEU A 300 0.65 -19.40 3.29
N ALA A 301 1.80 -19.80 2.75
CA ALA A 301 2.82 -20.54 3.50
C ALA A 301 3.24 -19.81 4.80
N GLY A 302 3.31 -18.47 4.77
CA GLY A 302 3.59 -17.65 5.96
C GLY A 302 2.47 -17.65 7.00
N ASN A 303 1.23 -17.98 6.61
CA ASN A 303 0.02 -17.87 7.41
C ASN A 303 -0.53 -19.23 7.88
N ILE A 304 0.02 -20.36 7.48
CA ILE A 304 -0.50 -21.66 7.91
C ILE A 304 0.14 -22.10 9.23
N GLU A 305 -0.65 -22.65 10.15
CA GLU A 305 -0.14 -23.30 11.36
C GLU A 305 0.76 -24.48 10.98
N SER A 306 1.94 -24.56 11.60
CA SER A 306 2.76 -25.76 11.43
C SER A 306 2.02 -26.94 12.04
N ALA A 307 1.84 -28.01 11.27
CA ALA A 307 1.30 -29.26 11.81
C ALA A 307 2.15 -29.69 13.01
N SER A 308 1.53 -29.73 14.18
CA SER A 308 2.11 -30.25 15.42
C SER A 308 2.22 -31.76 15.39
#